data_AF-A0A9X3BIS2-F1
#
_entry.id   AF-A0A9X3BIS2-F1
#
_cell.length_a   1.000
_cell.length_b   1.000
_cell.length_c   1.000
_cell.angle_alpha   90.00
_cell.angle_beta   90.00
_cell.angle_gamma   90.00
#
_symmetry.space_group_name_H-M   'P 1'
#
loop_
_entity.id
_entity.type
_entity.pdbx_description
1 polymer ?
#
loop_
_entity_poly.entity_id
_entity_poly.type
_entity_poly.pdbx_seq_one_letter_code
_entity_poly.pdbx_strand_id
1 'polypeptide(L)'
;MAYERLVLENRLSIERLDIFKNKVIAMDRKNKKLVLIYHTDRTQQELCIPLLQVAACSIIEERDQQDQCIKKIFLNLKLRNLIHHLFCFYDDSKDDVMEMPTLSRQAVNWSKSINIHRYPGNIGIEQEYIV
;
A
#
# COMPACT_ATOMS: atom_id res chain seq x y z
N MET A 1 11.00 -14.89 6.63
CA MET A 1 10.52 -14.21 5.39
C MET A 1 11.02 -12.77 5.34
N ALA A 2 11.05 -12.11 4.17
CA ALA A 2 11.54 -10.73 4.01
C ALA A 2 10.85 -9.71 4.95
N TYR A 3 9.54 -9.88 5.15
CA TYR A 3 8.74 -9.09 6.10
C TYR A 3 9.27 -9.16 7.53
N GLU A 4 9.46 -10.37 8.08
CA GLU A 4 9.95 -10.56 9.45
C GLU A 4 11.33 -9.94 9.65
N ARG A 5 12.20 -10.07 8.64
CA ARG A 5 13.53 -9.44 8.65
C ARG A 5 13.42 -7.91 8.73
N LEU A 6 12.59 -7.28 7.88
CA LEU A 6 12.38 -5.84 7.90
C LEU A 6 11.78 -5.34 9.23
N VAL A 7 10.83 -6.10 9.80
CA VAL A 7 10.22 -5.78 11.10
C VAL A 7 11.26 -5.80 12.21
N LEU A 8 12.12 -6.81 12.25
CA LEU A 8 13.19 -6.93 13.25
C LEU A 8 14.26 -5.85 13.09
N GLU A 9 14.78 -5.66 11.87
CA GLU A 9 15.84 -4.67 11.58
C GLU A 9 15.41 -3.24 11.90
N ASN A 10 14.15 -2.90 11.62
CA ASN A 10 13.63 -1.55 11.84
C ASN A 10 12.88 -1.40 13.17
N ARG A 11 12.83 -2.46 14.01
CA ARG A 11 12.09 -2.50 15.28
C ARG A 11 10.64 -2.03 15.14
N LEU A 12 9.96 -2.52 14.10
CA LEU A 12 8.62 -2.09 13.75
C LEU A 12 7.57 -2.69 14.69
N SER A 13 6.57 -1.90 15.02
CA SER A 13 5.35 -2.28 15.71
C SER A 13 4.19 -2.22 14.72
N ILE A 14 4.08 -3.25 13.88
CA ILE A 14 3.09 -3.30 12.80
C ILE A 14 1.68 -3.40 13.40
N GLU A 15 0.81 -2.45 13.08
CA GLU A 15 -0.60 -2.42 13.54
C GLU A 15 -1.56 -2.83 12.43
N ARG A 16 -1.22 -2.53 11.17
CA ARG A 16 -2.01 -2.91 10.00
C ARG A 16 -1.13 -3.66 9.02
N LEU A 17 -1.59 -4.81 8.58
CA LEU A 17 -0.89 -5.71 7.67
C LEU A 17 -1.90 -6.34 6.73
N ASP A 18 -1.62 -6.26 5.43
CA ASP A 18 -2.29 -7.10 4.45
C ASP A 18 -1.23 -7.87 3.66
N ILE A 19 -1.46 -9.18 3.52
CA ILE A 19 -0.64 -10.11 2.73
C ILE A 19 -1.55 -10.67 1.65
N PHE A 20 -1.17 -10.51 0.39
CA PHE A 20 -1.92 -11.05 -0.74
C PHE A 20 -0.97 -11.55 -1.82
N LYS A 21 -1.07 -12.85 -2.13
CA LYS A 21 -0.20 -13.59 -3.06
C LYS A 21 1.29 -13.37 -2.72
N ASN A 22 2.00 -12.62 -3.55
CA ASN A 22 3.42 -12.32 -3.43
C ASN A 22 3.68 -10.86 -3.02
N LYS A 23 2.70 -10.23 -2.34
CA LYS A 23 2.76 -8.82 -1.96
C LYS A 23 2.41 -8.66 -0.49
N VAL A 24 3.10 -7.74 0.16
CA VAL A 24 2.89 -7.33 1.55
C VAL A 24 2.83 -5.82 1.60
N ILE A 25 1.82 -5.29 2.27
CA ILE A 25 1.75 -3.89 2.67
C ILE A 25 1.48 -3.84 4.17
N ALA A 26 2.30 -3.10 4.91
CA ALA A 26 2.18 -3.02 6.35
C ALA A 26 2.45 -1.60 6.85
N MET A 27 1.81 -1.21 7.93
CA MET A 27 1.98 0.10 8.55
C MET A 27 2.25 -0.03 10.05
N ASP A 28 3.22 0.76 10.48
CA ASP A 28 3.52 1.06 11.86
C ASP A 28 3.20 2.55 12.09
N ARG A 29 2.03 2.85 12.66
CA ARG A 29 1.62 4.25 12.91
C ARG A 29 2.42 4.85 14.04
N LYS A 30 2.85 4.05 15.02
CA LYS A 30 3.66 4.50 16.16
C LYS A 30 5.00 5.08 15.69
N ASN A 31 5.74 4.34 14.87
CA ASN A 31 7.02 4.77 14.30
C ASN A 31 6.88 5.52 12.96
N LYS A 32 5.64 5.69 12.49
CA LYS A 32 5.31 6.37 11.22
C LYS A 32 6.05 5.75 10.03
N LYS A 33 6.01 4.42 9.89
CA LYS A 33 6.63 3.67 8.79
C LYS A 33 5.59 2.91 7.97
N LEU A 34 5.81 2.86 6.66
CA LEU A 34 5.08 2.04 5.70
C LEU A 34 6.05 1.03 5.09
N VAL A 35 5.70 -0.24 5.14
CA VAL A 35 6.46 -1.33 4.53
C VAL A 35 5.72 -1.80 3.28
N LEU A 36 6.44 -1.90 2.18
CA LEU A 36 5.95 -2.49 0.93
C LEU A 36 6.93 -3.58 0.51
N ILE A 37 6.41 -4.78 0.27
CA ILE A 37 7.18 -5.88 -0.29
C ILE A 37 6.38 -6.41 -1.45
N TYR A 38 6.98 -6.52 -2.62
CA TYR A 38 6.32 -7.15 -3.75
C TYR A 38 7.35 -7.73 -4.71
N HIS A 39 6.95 -8.82 -5.35
CA HIS A 39 7.76 -9.45 -6.38
C HIS A 39 7.22 -9.02 -7.75
N THR A 40 8.07 -8.38 -8.53
CA THR A 40 7.90 -8.28 -9.98
C THR A 40 8.59 -9.48 -10.63
N ASP A 41 8.26 -9.78 -11.89
CA ASP A 41 8.77 -10.97 -12.60
C ASP A 41 10.31 -11.01 -12.73
N ARG A 42 11.00 -9.92 -12.36
CA ARG A 42 12.47 -9.80 -12.42
C ARG A 42 13.12 -9.37 -11.10
N THR A 43 12.38 -8.81 -10.14
CA THR A 43 12.97 -8.33 -8.86
C THR A 43 11.98 -8.39 -7.71
N GLN A 44 12.49 -8.77 -6.53
CA GLN A 44 11.86 -8.52 -5.24
C GLN A 44 12.18 -7.08 -4.83
N GLN A 45 11.15 -6.28 -4.62
CA GLN A 45 11.30 -4.92 -4.09
C GLN A 45 10.83 -4.90 -2.64
N GLU A 46 11.68 -4.34 -1.78
CA GLU A 46 11.46 -4.17 -0.36
C GLU A 46 11.67 -2.70 -0.01
N LEU A 47 10.62 -2.05 0.48
CA LEU A 47 10.64 -0.63 0.80
C LEU A 47 10.16 -0.44 2.24
N CYS A 48 10.91 0.35 3.01
CA CYS A 48 10.52 0.84 4.33
C CYS A 48 10.49 2.37 4.28
N ILE A 49 9.32 2.93 4.01
CA ILE A 49 9.11 4.35 3.72
C ILE A 49 8.65 5.06 4.99
N PRO A 50 9.33 6.14 5.43
CA PRO A 50 8.78 7.02 6.46
C PRO A 50 7.49 7.68 5.96
N LEU A 51 6.37 7.51 6.67
CA LEU A 51 5.08 8.11 6.30
C LEU A 51 5.17 9.63 6.20
N LEU A 52 6.02 10.27 7.01
CA LEU A 52 6.26 11.71 6.94
C LEU A 52 6.89 12.18 5.61
N GLN A 53 7.56 11.28 4.89
CA GLN A 53 8.10 11.54 3.55
C GLN A 53 7.05 11.37 2.45
N VAL A 54 5.89 10.79 2.74
CA VAL A 54 4.80 10.65 1.76
C VAL A 54 4.12 12.00 1.58
N ALA A 55 4.35 12.62 0.42
CA ALA A 55 3.73 13.88 0.05
C ALA A 55 2.28 13.68 -0.41
N ALA A 56 1.96 12.58 -1.10
CA ALA A 56 0.61 12.19 -1.48
C ALA A 56 0.48 10.69 -1.69
N CYS A 57 -0.72 10.16 -1.43
CA CYS A 57 -1.09 8.80 -1.75
C CYS A 57 -2.40 8.83 -2.56
N SER A 58 -2.41 8.21 -3.74
CA SER A 58 -3.57 8.18 -4.63
C SER A 58 -3.75 6.80 -5.25
N ILE A 59 -4.95 6.51 -5.75
CA ILE A 59 -5.21 5.33 -6.58
C ILE A 59 -5.06 5.72 -8.04
N ILE A 60 -4.39 4.86 -8.81
CA ILE A 60 -4.31 4.96 -10.27
C ILE A 60 -4.91 3.68 -10.83
N GLU A 61 -5.88 3.84 -11.72
CA GLU A 61 -6.44 2.73 -12.50
C GLU A 61 -5.89 2.80 -13.91
N GLU A 62 -5.23 1.74 -14.34
CA GLU A 62 -4.86 1.54 -15.74
C GLU A 62 -6.03 0.82 -16.41
N ARG A 63 -6.53 1.40 -17.51
CA ARG A 63 -7.68 0.88 -18.25
C ARG A 63 -7.28 0.58 -19.69
N ASP A 64 -7.93 -0.43 -20.26
CA ASP A 64 -7.84 -0.68 -21.69
C ASP A 64 -8.41 0.51 -22.48
N GLN A 65 -7.77 0.86 -23.58
CA GLN A 65 -8.23 1.99 -24.40
C GLN A 65 -9.51 1.66 -25.16
N GLN A 66 -9.75 0.40 -25.51
CA GLN A 66 -10.85 -0.01 -26.37
C GLN A 66 -12.17 -0.16 -25.60
N ASP A 67 -12.15 -0.89 -24.49
CA ASP A 67 -13.36 -1.24 -23.73
C ASP A 67 -13.47 -0.51 -22.37
N GLN A 68 -12.45 0.28 -22.00
CA GLN A 68 -12.35 1.01 -20.73
C GLN A 68 -12.36 0.10 -19.48
N CYS A 69 -12.16 -1.21 -19.64
CA CYS A 69 -12.05 -2.16 -18.55
C CYS A 69 -10.78 -1.88 -17.74
N ILE A 70 -10.88 -2.01 -16.41
CA ILE A 70 -9.73 -1.87 -15.52
C ILE A 70 -8.80 -3.05 -15.73
N LYS A 71 -7.57 -2.74 -16.15
CA LYS A 71 -6.47 -3.70 -16.30
C LYS A 71 -5.66 -3.80 -15.03
N LYS A 72 -5.33 -2.66 -14.42
CA LYS A 72 -4.52 -2.62 -13.20
C LYS A 72 -4.99 -1.57 -12.23
N ILE A 73 -4.81 -1.85 -10.94
CA ILE A 73 -5.07 -0.91 -9.86
C ILE A 73 -3.77 -0.74 -9.06
N PHE A 74 -3.28 0.49 -9.02
CA PHE A 74 -2.06 0.86 -8.30
C PHE A 74 -2.37 1.82 -7.16
N LEU A 75 -1.65 1.61 -6.05
CA LEU A 75 -1.44 2.61 -5.02
C LEU A 75 -0.19 3.41 -5.40
N ASN A 76 -0.37 4.70 -5.72
CA ASN A 76 0.71 5.62 -6.06
C ASN A 76 1.11 6.44 -4.84
N LEU A 77 2.35 6.26 -4.42
CA LEU A 77 2.98 7.00 -3.33
C LEU A 77 3.93 8.02 -3.91
N LYS A 78 3.52 9.28 -3.88
CA LYS A 78 4.38 10.42 -4.20
C LYS A 78 5.14 10.82 -2.95
N LEU A 79 6.46 10.71 -2.98
CA LEU A 79 7.33 11.16 -1.91
C LEU A 79 7.68 12.65 -2.07
N ARG A 80 8.09 13.29 -0.97
CA ARG A 80 8.47 14.72 -0.95
C ARG A 80 9.66 15.06 -1.85
N ASN A 81 10.53 14.08 -2.11
CA ASN A 81 11.66 14.20 -3.04
C ASN A 81 11.27 13.91 -4.50
N LEU A 82 9.98 13.94 -4.84
CA LEU A 82 9.42 13.68 -6.17
C LEU A 82 9.60 12.25 -6.68
N ILE A 83 10.08 11.32 -5.85
CA ILE A 83 10.08 9.90 -6.19
C ILE A 83 8.65 9.35 -6.10
N HIS A 84 8.28 8.52 -7.06
CA HIS A 84 7.01 7.81 -7.09
C HIS A 84 7.24 6.31 -6.87
N HIS A 85 6.48 5.73 -5.96
CA HIS A 85 6.39 4.27 -5.81
C HIS A 85 4.99 3.82 -6.19
N LEU A 86 4.91 2.87 -7.13
CA LEU A 86 3.67 2.24 -7.53
C LEU A 86 3.60 0.85 -6.92
N PHE A 87 2.58 0.60 -6.13
CA PHE A 87 2.30 -0.71 -5.55
C PHE A 87 1.02 -1.27 -6.17
N CYS A 88 1.15 -2.39 -6.88
CA CYS A 88 0.04 -2.98 -7.65
C CYS A 88 -0.87 -3.84 -6.76
N PHE A 89 -2.12 -3.42 -6.57
CA PHE A 89 -3.14 -4.21 -5.87
C PHE A 89 -3.76 -5.26 -6.77
N TYR A 90 -4.10 -4.89 -8.01
CA TYR A 90 -4.74 -5.76 -9.00
C TYR A 90 -4.04 -5.65 -10.35
N ASP A 91 -3.84 -6.79 -11.01
CA ASP A 91 -3.36 -6.92 -12.38
C ASP A 91 -4.14 -8.04 -13.08
N ASP A 92 -4.96 -7.70 -14.08
CA ASP A 92 -5.84 -8.65 -14.79
C ASP A 92 -5.09 -9.79 -15.51
N SER A 93 -3.78 -9.65 -15.72
CA SER A 93 -2.93 -10.71 -16.27
C SER A 93 -2.50 -11.75 -15.23
N LYS A 94 -2.67 -11.47 -13.94
CA LYS A 94 -2.18 -12.30 -12.81
C LYS A 94 -3.26 -12.62 -11.78
N ASP A 95 -4.26 -11.76 -11.67
CA ASP A 95 -5.32 -11.81 -10.68
C ASP A 95 -6.65 -12.23 -11.29
N ASP A 96 -7.50 -12.89 -10.50
CA ASP A 96 -8.84 -13.25 -10.96
C ASP A 96 -9.70 -11.97 -11.00
N VAL A 97 -10.44 -11.77 -12.09
CA VAL A 97 -11.35 -10.64 -12.26
C VAL A 97 -12.36 -10.52 -11.12
N MET A 98 -12.73 -11.65 -10.50
CA MET A 98 -13.62 -11.69 -9.34
C MET A 98 -12.98 -11.10 -8.07
N GLU A 99 -11.65 -11.05 -7.98
CA GLU A 99 -10.91 -10.42 -6.87
C GLU A 99 -10.87 -8.89 -7.00
N MET A 100 -11.09 -8.35 -8.22
CA MET A 100 -10.95 -6.92 -8.52
C MET A 100 -11.73 -6.00 -7.54
N PRO A 101 -13.03 -6.25 -7.22
CA PRO A 101 -13.76 -5.36 -6.31
C PRO A 101 -13.17 -5.32 -4.89
N THR A 102 -12.68 -6.47 -4.41
CA THR A 102 -12.08 -6.60 -3.09
C THR A 102 -10.72 -5.89 -3.04
N LEU A 103 -9.85 -6.15 -4.02
CA LEU A 103 -8.52 -5.55 -4.11
C LEU A 103 -8.60 -4.03 -4.34
N SER A 104 -9.57 -3.57 -5.12
CA SER A 104 -9.87 -2.14 -5.30
C SER A 104 -10.24 -1.47 -3.97
N ARG A 105 -11.14 -2.09 -3.21
CA ARG A 105 -11.56 -1.58 -1.89
C ARG A 105 -10.40 -1.55 -0.90
N GLN A 106 -9.56 -2.58 -0.89
CA GLN A 106 -8.35 -2.60 -0.07
C GLN A 106 -7.41 -1.46 -0.44
N ALA A 107 -7.16 -1.24 -1.74
CA ALA A 107 -6.33 -0.14 -2.21
C ALA A 107 -6.86 1.22 -1.71
N VAL A 108 -8.16 1.46 -1.84
CA VAL A 108 -8.82 2.68 -1.32
C VAL A 108 -8.63 2.83 0.20
N ASN A 109 -8.84 1.76 0.96
CA ASN A 109 -8.67 1.76 2.41
C ASN A 109 -7.22 2.04 2.83
N TRP A 110 -6.25 1.54 2.08
CA TRP A 110 -4.83 1.84 2.30
C TRP A 110 -4.50 3.30 1.96
N SER A 111 -4.98 3.79 0.82
CA SER A 111 -4.79 5.19 0.42
C SER A 111 -5.31 6.16 1.47
N LYS A 112 -6.52 5.91 2.00
CA LYS A 112 -7.10 6.72 3.09
C LYS A 112 -6.23 6.69 4.34
N SER A 113 -5.85 5.50 4.81
CA SER A 113 -5.04 5.34 6.03
C SER A 113 -3.66 6.01 5.91
N ILE A 114 -2.98 5.85 4.77
CA ILE A 114 -1.69 6.49 4.52
C ILE A 114 -1.84 8.02 4.51
N ASN A 115 -2.87 8.54 3.83
CA ASN A 115 -3.13 9.98 3.79
C ASN A 115 -3.48 10.59 5.15
N ILE A 116 -4.07 9.82 6.07
CA ILE A 116 -4.30 10.25 7.46
C ILE A 116 -2.97 10.29 8.21
N HIS A 117 -2.16 9.23 8.12
CA HIS A 117 -0.99 9.08 8.99
C HIS A 117 0.30 9.74 8.46
N ARG A 118 0.31 10.30 7.25
CA ARG A 118 1.45 11.07 6.67
C ARG A 118 1.73 12.41 7.35
N TYR A 119 0.81 12.93 8.17
CA TYR A 119 0.99 14.21 8.86
C TYR A 119 1.55 14.04 10.28
N PRO A 120 2.44 14.94 10.74
CA PRO A 120 2.83 15.01 12.14
C PRO A 120 1.62 15.46 12.96
N GLY A 121 1.22 14.67 13.96
CA GLY A 121 0.12 15.00 14.88
C GLY A 121 -1.14 14.14 14.74
N ASN A 122 -1.30 13.33 13.70
CA ASN A 122 -2.38 12.33 13.63
C ASN A 122 -2.02 11.08 14.46
N ILE A 123 -2.14 11.21 15.78
CA ILE A 123 -2.31 10.11 16.73
C ILE A 123 -3.83 9.94 16.87
N GLY A 124 -4.45 9.30 15.87
CA GLY A 124 -5.91 9.18 15.82
C GLY A 124 -6.43 8.32 16.97
N ILE A 125 -7.27 8.93 17.82
CA ILE A 125 -8.37 8.25 18.50
C ILE A 125 -9.26 7.72 17.38
N GLU A 126 -9.10 6.46 17.02
CA GLU A 126 -10.11 5.76 16.20
C GLU A 126 -11.26 5.44 17.14
N GLN A 127 -12.37 6.16 17.00
CA GLN A 127 -13.65 5.68 17.49
C GLN A 127 -13.97 4.41 16.71
N GLU A 128 -13.83 3.27 17.39
CA GLU A 128 -14.41 2.00 16.99
C GLU A 128 -15.90 2.23 16.74
N TYR A 129 -16.31 2.26 15.47
CA TYR A 129 -17.71 2.02 15.13
C TYR A 129 -17.94 0.51 15.29
N ILE A 130 -18.45 0.12 16.46
CA ILE A 130 -19.09 -1.17 16.65
C ILE A 130 -20.46 -1.10 15.94
N VAL A 131 -20.55 -1.92 14.89
CA VAL A 131 -21.73 -2.48 14.18
C VAL A 131 -23.06 -1.73 14.29
#